data_AF-A0A9D0Z163-F1
#
_entry.id   AF-A0A9D0Z163-F1
#
_cell.length_a   1.000
_cell.length_b   1.000
_cell.length_c   1.000
_cell.angle_alpha   90.00
_cell.angle_beta   90.00
_cell.angle_gamma   90.00
#
_symmetry.space_group_name_H-M   'P 1'
#
loop_
_entity.id
_entity.type
_entity.pdbx_description
1 polymer ?
#
loop_
_entity_poly.entity_id
_entity_poly.type
_entity_poly.pdbx_seq_one_letter_code
_entity_poly.pdbx_strand_id
1 'polypeptide(L)'
;MKQLTLPQQYAVLALDGQMVGYSSVAKGAALRCLKAAQVLEEKNALACSPAEWEKQLQKAAAAARKLKRKAAAQLEASVAASLRDAGLLEEIPDLLGCDINYYTSGVSLKAYRCREEDYLGIREGLRAEILEPGEVTRECAVLLWLLRESGCIHDCFSAKEQQTLQERMTSLAAGDEFCRLLWETECHSPWQLFALRFLQKKHNLFRNPYLEGVNLVFPFLERRKAIFIDFSLLGTDVAERRAATVAFLREQGHRVEEVKSGTETLLKVENTYYRIFPGARRVYKLPVQGVNLVPVYW
;
A
#
# COMPACT_ATOMS: atom_id res chain seq x y z
N MET A 1 6.01 3.05 22.50
CA MET A 1 5.13 2.51 21.44
C MET A 1 4.31 1.37 22.05
N LYS A 2 3.02 1.24 21.72
CA LYS A 2 2.25 0.04 22.12
C LYS A 2 2.95 -1.19 21.52
N GLN A 3 3.10 -2.28 22.27
CA GLN A 3 3.64 -3.52 21.72
C GLN A 3 2.60 -4.09 20.74
N LEU A 4 2.87 -3.92 19.44
CA LEU A 4 2.03 -4.45 18.37
C LEU A 4 2.56 -5.82 17.96
N THR A 5 1.66 -6.77 17.74
CA THR A 5 2.03 -8.09 17.22
C THR A 5 2.47 -8.01 15.77
N LEU A 6 3.26 -8.97 15.28
CA LEU A 6 3.72 -9.00 13.88
C LEU A 6 2.56 -8.85 12.87
N PRO A 7 1.41 -9.55 13.02
CA PRO A 7 0.28 -9.39 12.12
C PRO A 7 -0.35 -8.00 12.20
N GLN A 8 -0.39 -7.37 13.38
CA GLN A 8 -0.92 -6.01 13.54
C GLN A 8 -0.01 -4.98 12.87
N GLN A 9 1.31 -5.06 13.07
CA GLN A 9 2.27 -4.17 12.43
C GLN A 9 2.16 -4.25 10.90
N TYR A 10 2.16 -5.48 10.36
CA TYR A 10 2.00 -5.69 8.93
C TYR A 10 0.63 -5.21 8.41
N ALA A 11 -0.46 -5.44 9.16
CA ALA A 11 -1.80 -5.01 8.77
C ALA A 11 -1.94 -3.48 8.71
N VAL A 12 -1.31 -2.75 9.62
CA VAL A 12 -1.27 -1.27 9.58
C VAL A 12 -0.66 -0.77 8.27
N LEU A 13 0.45 -1.38 7.82
CA LEU A 13 1.06 -1.01 6.54
C LEU A 13 0.23 -1.46 5.33
N ALA A 14 -0.32 -2.67 5.39
CA ALA A 14 -0.92 -3.32 4.22
C ALA A 14 -2.39 -2.93 3.98
N LEU A 15 -3.15 -2.55 5.02
CA LEU A 15 -4.56 -2.18 4.89
C LEU A 15 -4.79 -0.68 4.68
N ASP A 16 -3.81 0.17 5.00
CA ASP A 16 -3.93 1.62 4.78
C ASP A 16 -4.27 1.93 3.32
N GLY A 17 -5.30 2.76 3.11
CA GLY A 17 -5.81 3.15 1.80
C GLY A 17 -6.57 2.06 1.03
N GLN A 18 -6.75 0.85 1.59
CA GLN A 18 -7.53 -0.20 0.94
C GLN A 18 -9.03 0.01 1.12
N MET A 19 -9.81 -0.29 0.07
CA MET A 19 -11.27 -0.22 0.11
C MET A 19 -11.85 -1.27 1.07
N VAL A 20 -12.85 -0.87 1.85
CA VAL A 20 -13.61 -1.74 2.76
C VAL A 20 -14.63 -2.56 1.95
N GLY A 21 -14.70 -3.87 2.19
CA GLY A 21 -15.71 -4.74 1.56
C GLY A 21 -15.49 -5.07 0.07
N TYR A 22 -14.63 -4.34 -0.64
CA TYR A 22 -14.22 -4.65 -2.01
C TYR A 22 -12.97 -5.53 -2.03
N SER A 23 -12.89 -6.44 -3.00
CA SER A 23 -11.74 -7.31 -3.21
C SER A 23 -10.92 -6.79 -4.39
N SER A 24 -9.76 -6.22 -4.11
CA SER A 24 -8.73 -5.88 -5.09
C SER A 24 -7.66 -6.99 -5.14
N VAL A 25 -6.81 -6.96 -6.17
CA VAL A 25 -5.65 -7.85 -6.24
C VAL A 25 -4.68 -7.50 -5.13
N ALA A 26 -4.42 -6.21 -4.94
CA ALA A 26 -3.55 -5.70 -3.89
C ALA A 26 -4.00 -6.17 -2.50
N LYS A 27 -5.29 -6.04 -2.19
CA LYS A 27 -5.86 -6.51 -0.92
C LYS A 27 -5.82 -8.03 -0.81
N GLY A 28 -6.07 -8.75 -1.91
CA GLY A 28 -5.92 -10.20 -1.94
C GLY A 28 -4.49 -10.66 -1.61
N ALA A 29 -3.47 -9.96 -2.12
CA ALA A 29 -2.07 -10.22 -1.79
C ALA A 29 -1.75 -9.90 -0.33
N ALA A 30 -2.22 -8.75 0.15
CA ALA A 30 -2.07 -8.31 1.53
C ALA A 30 -2.66 -9.33 2.51
N LEU A 31 -3.89 -9.80 2.29
CA LEU A 31 -4.58 -10.76 3.16
C LEU A 31 -3.90 -12.14 3.18
N ARG A 32 -3.28 -12.59 2.08
CA ARG A 32 -2.49 -13.84 2.07
C ARG A 32 -1.26 -13.73 2.96
N CYS A 33 -0.52 -12.63 2.84
CA CYS A 33 0.66 -12.37 3.67
C CYS A 33 0.26 -12.17 5.14
N LEU A 34 -0.87 -11.51 5.40
CA LEU A 34 -1.43 -11.40 6.74
C LEU A 34 -1.75 -12.78 7.34
N LYS A 35 -2.24 -13.72 6.53
CA LYS A 35 -2.43 -15.11 6.98
C LYS A 35 -1.10 -15.81 7.28
N ALA A 36 -0.06 -15.58 6.48
CA ALA A 36 1.27 -16.10 6.79
C ALA A 36 1.80 -15.54 8.12
N ALA A 37 1.65 -14.22 8.35
CA ALA A 37 2.05 -13.56 9.59
C ALA A 37 1.36 -14.18 10.82
N GLN A 38 0.05 -14.42 10.75
CA GLN A 38 -0.68 -15.09 11.85
C GLN A 38 -0.11 -16.48 12.18
N VAL A 39 0.23 -17.26 11.16
CA VAL A 39 0.77 -18.62 11.36
C VAL A 39 2.16 -18.57 12.01
N LEU A 40 2.97 -17.57 11.65
CA LEU A 40 4.31 -17.38 12.24
C LEU A 40 4.21 -16.91 13.70
N GLU A 41 3.28 -15.99 14.00
CA GLU A 41 3.04 -15.47 15.35
C GLU A 41 2.49 -16.55 16.30
N GLU A 42 1.45 -17.30 15.88
CA GLU A 42 0.80 -18.36 16.69
C GLU A 42 1.78 -19.46 17.13
N LYS A 43 2.91 -19.61 16.42
CA LYS A 43 3.92 -20.63 16.68
C LYS A 43 5.19 -20.06 17.31
N ASN A 44 5.20 -18.77 17.63
CA ASN A 44 6.38 -18.07 18.12
C ASN A 44 7.62 -18.38 17.25
N ALA A 45 7.41 -18.44 15.92
CA ALA A 45 8.37 -19.02 14.98
C ALA A 45 9.72 -18.29 14.97
N LEU A 46 9.73 -17.03 15.40
CA LEU A 46 10.93 -16.19 15.50
C LEU A 46 11.91 -16.68 16.58
N ALA A 47 11.42 -17.39 17.59
CA ALA A 47 12.22 -17.97 18.67
C ALA A 47 12.60 -19.45 18.42
N CYS A 48 12.18 -20.05 17.30
CA CYS A 48 12.40 -21.46 17.01
C CYS A 48 13.83 -21.76 16.52
N SER A 49 14.19 -23.05 16.57
CA SER A 49 15.42 -23.56 15.96
C SER A 49 15.36 -23.48 14.41
N PRO A 50 16.50 -23.51 13.68
CA PRO A 50 16.52 -23.41 12.21
C PRO A 50 15.67 -24.47 11.48
N ALA A 51 15.69 -25.72 11.94
CA ALA A 51 14.91 -26.80 11.34
C ALA A 51 13.39 -26.67 11.58
N GLU A 52 13.00 -26.09 12.71
CA GLU A 52 11.59 -25.78 13.00
C GLU A 52 11.14 -24.54 12.23
N TRP A 53 12.02 -23.55 12.08
CA TRP A 53 11.79 -22.36 11.29
C TRP A 53 11.41 -22.70 9.84
N GLU A 54 12.19 -23.53 9.17
CA GLU A 54 11.90 -23.96 7.78
C GLU A 54 10.50 -24.58 7.67
N LYS A 55 10.14 -25.48 8.60
CA LYS A 55 8.83 -26.13 8.63
C LYS A 55 7.69 -25.13 8.86
N GLN A 56 7.86 -24.18 9.79
CA GLN A 56 6.84 -23.16 10.04
C GLN A 56 6.70 -22.20 8.85
N LEU A 57 7.80 -21.82 8.21
CA LEU A 57 7.81 -20.94 7.06
C LEU A 57 7.11 -21.59 5.86
N GLN A 58 7.41 -22.86 5.56
CA GLN A 58 6.71 -23.62 4.51
C GLN A 58 5.22 -23.76 4.80
N LYS A 59 4.85 -23.97 6.07
CA LYS A 59 3.45 -24.02 6.50
C LYS A 59 2.75 -22.67 6.33
N ALA A 60 3.40 -21.57 6.69
CA ALA A 60 2.88 -20.22 6.51
C ALA A 60 2.67 -19.89 5.03
N ALA A 61 3.65 -20.21 4.17
CA ALA A 61 3.54 -20.03 2.72
C ALA A 61 2.42 -20.89 2.11
N ALA A 62 2.29 -22.15 2.54
CA ALA A 62 1.21 -23.02 2.09
C ALA A 62 -0.18 -22.50 2.52
N ALA A 63 -0.31 -21.95 3.74
CA ALA A 63 -1.54 -21.35 4.23
C ALA A 63 -1.92 -20.09 3.43
N ALA A 64 -0.94 -19.23 3.12
CA ALA A 64 -1.13 -18.06 2.29
C ALA A 64 -1.63 -18.43 0.88
N ARG A 65 -1.00 -19.42 0.23
CA ARG A 65 -1.37 -19.88 -1.12
C ARG A 65 -2.78 -20.49 -1.19
N LYS A 66 -3.21 -21.19 -0.13
CA LYS A 66 -4.53 -21.87 -0.07
C LYS A 66 -5.68 -20.97 0.39
N LEU A 67 -5.42 -19.70 0.69
CA LEU A 67 -6.44 -18.80 1.22
C LEU A 67 -7.57 -18.55 0.19
N LYS A 68 -8.77 -19.01 0.53
CA LYS A 68 -9.99 -18.82 -0.28
C LYS A 68 -10.63 -17.45 0.00
N ARG A 69 -11.37 -16.92 -0.97
CA ARG A 69 -12.04 -15.60 -0.89
C ARG A 69 -12.90 -15.41 0.37
N LYS A 70 -13.72 -16.39 0.75
CA LYS A 70 -14.57 -16.30 1.96
C LYS A 70 -13.74 -16.23 3.25
N ALA A 71 -12.68 -17.04 3.34
CA ALA A 71 -11.78 -17.03 4.48
C ALA A 71 -10.96 -15.73 4.55
N ALA A 72 -10.56 -15.17 3.40
CA ALA A 72 -9.90 -13.88 3.32
C ALA A 72 -10.79 -12.74 3.83
N ALA A 73 -12.08 -12.73 3.49
CA ALA A 73 -13.03 -11.73 3.98
C ALA A 73 -13.27 -11.83 5.50
N GLN A 74 -13.34 -13.06 6.04
CA GLN A 74 -13.43 -13.27 7.50
C GLN A 74 -12.16 -12.81 8.22
N LEU A 75 -10.99 -13.10 7.64
CA LEU A 75 -9.69 -12.66 8.15
C LEU A 75 -9.60 -11.13 8.17
N GLU A 76 -10.00 -10.48 7.08
CA GLU A 76 -10.07 -9.02 7.00
C GLU A 76 -10.95 -8.44 8.11
N ALA A 77 -12.18 -8.94 8.24
CA ALA A 77 -13.12 -8.45 9.26
C ALA A 77 -12.56 -8.61 10.68
N SER A 78 -11.95 -9.75 10.98
CA SER A 78 -11.35 -10.03 12.30
C SER A 78 -10.17 -9.10 12.60
N VAL A 79 -9.26 -8.90 11.64
CA VAL A 79 -8.08 -8.05 11.84
C VAL A 79 -8.48 -6.58 11.89
N ALA A 80 -9.38 -6.15 11.01
CA ALA A 80 -9.92 -4.79 11.04
C ALA A 80 -10.67 -4.49 12.33
N ALA A 81 -11.38 -5.46 12.93
CA ALA A 81 -11.98 -5.30 14.26
C ALA A 81 -10.90 -5.14 15.34
N SER A 82 -9.90 -6.02 15.38
CA SER A 82 -8.80 -5.93 16.34
C SER A 82 -8.03 -4.60 16.26
N LEU A 83 -7.76 -4.10 15.05
CA LEU A 83 -7.08 -2.81 14.87
C LEU A 83 -7.97 -1.61 15.23
N ARG A 84 -9.29 -1.70 15.01
CA ARG A 84 -10.25 -0.69 15.45
C ARG A 84 -10.33 -0.62 16.97
N ASP A 85 -10.43 -1.76 17.64
CA ASP A 85 -10.45 -1.84 19.11
C ASP A 85 -9.15 -1.28 19.73
N ALA A 86 -8.02 -1.45 19.04
CA ALA A 86 -6.73 -0.89 19.44
C ALA A 86 -6.59 0.62 19.15
N GLY A 87 -7.53 1.22 18.40
CA GLY A 87 -7.53 2.62 17.97
C GLY A 87 -6.53 2.92 16.84
N LEU A 88 -6.14 1.91 16.06
CA LEU A 88 -5.11 2.01 15.01
C LEU A 88 -5.71 2.22 13.61
N LEU A 89 -6.96 1.80 13.42
CA LEU A 89 -7.66 1.77 12.14
C LEU A 89 -9.04 2.41 12.26
N GLU A 90 -9.41 3.21 11.28
CA GLU A 90 -10.75 3.78 11.13
C GLU A 90 -11.26 3.63 9.69
N GLU A 91 -12.57 3.69 9.51
CA GLU A 91 -13.20 3.68 8.18
C GLU A 91 -13.57 5.10 7.77
N ILE A 92 -13.10 5.52 6.60
CA ILE A 92 -13.37 6.85 6.03
C ILE A 92 -13.94 6.74 4.62
N PRO A 93 -14.52 7.81 4.06
CA PRO A 93 -14.80 7.87 2.63
C PRO A 93 -13.52 7.58 1.81
N ASP A 94 -13.62 6.78 0.75
CA ASP A 94 -12.48 6.53 -0.15
C ASP A 94 -12.28 7.74 -1.07
N LEU A 95 -11.02 8.09 -1.35
CA LEU A 95 -10.66 9.18 -2.24
C LEU A 95 -11.24 9.01 -3.65
N LEU A 96 -11.46 7.78 -4.13
CA LEU A 96 -12.18 7.52 -5.38
C LEU A 96 -13.59 8.07 -5.40
N GLY A 97 -14.25 8.18 -4.24
CA GLY A 97 -15.58 8.78 -4.15
C GLY A 97 -15.59 10.23 -4.62
N CYS A 98 -14.44 10.91 -4.59
CA CYS A 98 -14.25 12.26 -5.10
C CYS A 98 -13.94 12.31 -6.61
N ASP A 99 -13.60 11.19 -7.24
CA ASP A 99 -13.40 11.17 -8.69
C ASP A 99 -14.74 11.36 -9.39
N ILE A 100 -14.74 12.19 -10.43
CA ILE A 100 -15.91 12.55 -11.23
C ILE A 100 -16.80 11.36 -11.58
N ASN A 101 -16.23 10.20 -11.92
CA ASN A 101 -17.02 9.03 -12.35
C ASN A 101 -17.83 8.43 -11.21
N TYR A 102 -17.31 8.46 -9.99
CA TYR A 102 -17.98 7.89 -8.80
C TYR A 102 -18.86 8.94 -8.14
N TYR A 103 -18.38 10.18 -8.06
CA TYR A 103 -19.10 11.30 -7.49
C TYR A 103 -20.42 11.55 -8.23
N THR A 104 -20.40 11.63 -9.56
CA THR A 104 -21.63 11.83 -10.36
C THR A 104 -22.58 10.64 -10.30
N SER A 105 -22.06 9.45 -10.00
CA SER A 105 -22.84 8.21 -9.88
C SER A 105 -23.43 8.01 -8.47
N GLY A 106 -23.13 8.90 -7.52
CA GLY A 106 -23.60 8.81 -6.13
C GLY A 106 -23.07 7.59 -5.36
N VAL A 107 -21.93 7.03 -5.79
CA VAL A 107 -21.37 5.81 -5.18
C VAL A 107 -20.56 6.18 -3.94
N SER A 108 -21.05 5.79 -2.77
CA SER A 108 -20.30 5.92 -1.51
C SER A 108 -19.32 4.76 -1.35
N LEU A 109 -18.03 5.03 -1.51
CA LEU A 109 -16.95 4.09 -1.23
C LEU A 109 -16.32 4.38 0.13
N LYS A 110 -15.85 3.33 0.81
CA LYS A 110 -15.12 3.46 2.07
C LYS A 110 -13.72 2.87 1.95
N ALA A 111 -12.76 3.47 2.62
CA ALA A 111 -11.39 3.01 2.76
C ALA A 111 -10.99 2.90 4.23
N TYR A 112 -10.01 2.05 4.50
CA TYR A 112 -9.34 2.04 5.79
C TYR A 112 -8.31 3.16 5.87
N ARG A 113 -8.29 3.87 6.99
CA ARG A 113 -7.27 4.85 7.37
C ARG A 113 -6.57 4.38 8.63
N CYS A 114 -5.26 4.28 8.58
CA CYS A 114 -4.43 4.03 9.76
C CYS A 114 -4.01 5.35 10.41
N ARG A 115 -3.77 5.32 11.73
CA ARG A 115 -3.21 6.48 12.43
C ARG A 115 -1.80 6.76 11.91
N GLU A 116 -1.58 7.99 11.47
CA GLU A 116 -0.34 8.41 10.82
C GLU A 116 0.90 8.13 11.68
N GLU A 117 0.86 8.45 12.98
CA GLU A 117 1.98 8.23 13.91
C GLU A 117 2.42 6.76 13.97
N ASP A 118 1.48 5.83 13.97
CA ASP A 118 1.79 4.39 14.03
C ASP A 118 2.27 3.88 12.67
N TYR A 119 1.62 4.32 11.60
CA TYR A 119 2.02 3.97 10.23
C TYR A 119 3.46 4.44 9.95
N LEU A 120 3.76 5.71 10.22
CA LEU A 120 5.10 6.27 10.06
C LEU A 120 6.09 5.66 11.04
N GLY A 121 5.70 5.43 12.30
CA GLY A 121 6.57 4.81 13.29
C GLY A 121 7.06 3.42 12.85
N ILE A 122 6.16 2.58 12.34
CA ILE A 122 6.53 1.25 11.82
C ILE A 122 7.36 1.39 10.54
N ARG A 123 6.94 2.25 9.60
CA ARG A 123 7.63 2.44 8.33
C ARG A 123 9.06 2.95 8.51
N GLU A 124 9.25 4.01 9.29
CA GLU A 124 10.56 4.58 9.55
C GLU A 124 11.42 3.68 10.43
N GLY A 125 10.82 2.91 11.35
CA GLY A 125 11.55 1.88 12.10
C GLY A 125 12.16 0.80 11.18
N LEU A 126 11.36 0.28 10.24
CA LEU A 126 11.84 -0.66 9.22
C LEU A 126 12.93 -0.04 8.33
N ARG A 127 12.77 1.23 7.95
CA ARG A 127 13.75 1.96 7.12
C ARG A 127 15.07 2.18 7.86
N ALA A 128 15.02 2.61 9.11
CA ALA A 128 16.22 2.81 9.93
C ALA A 128 17.00 1.50 10.05
N GLU A 129 16.33 0.42 10.42
CA GLU A 129 16.99 -0.87 10.63
C GLU A 129 17.66 -1.45 9.38
N ILE A 130 17.07 -1.23 8.19
CA ILE A 130 17.59 -1.76 6.93
C ILE A 130 18.48 -0.80 6.15
N LEU A 131 18.41 0.51 6.37
CA LEU A 131 19.24 1.49 5.65
C LEU A 131 20.45 1.95 6.49
N GLU A 132 20.35 1.91 7.82
CA GLU A 132 21.44 2.29 8.72
C GLU A 132 22.32 1.09 9.08
N PRO A 133 23.63 1.27 9.27
CA PRO A 133 24.53 0.16 9.62
C PRO A 133 24.13 -0.46 10.97
N GLY A 134 23.86 -1.76 10.99
CA GLY A 134 23.42 -2.47 12.19
C GLY A 134 22.94 -3.90 11.93
N GLU A 135 22.68 -4.63 13.01
CA GLU A 135 22.04 -5.94 12.95
C GLU A 135 20.56 -5.80 12.58
N VAL A 136 20.09 -6.67 11.70
CA VAL A 136 18.67 -6.73 11.33
C VAL A 136 18.01 -7.81 12.19
N THR A 137 16.99 -7.40 12.92
CA THR A 137 16.14 -8.28 13.73
C THR A 137 15.34 -9.22 12.83
N ARG A 138 15.02 -10.40 13.37
CA ARG A 138 14.20 -11.39 12.68
C ARG A 138 12.80 -10.87 12.38
N GLU A 139 12.24 -10.04 13.27
CA GLU A 139 10.94 -9.38 13.07
C GLU A 139 10.95 -8.47 11.83
N CYS A 140 11.97 -7.61 11.71
CA CYS A 140 12.15 -6.76 10.54
C CYS A 140 12.31 -7.58 9.27
N ALA A 141 13.16 -8.62 9.28
CA ALA A 141 13.35 -9.50 8.12
C ALA A 141 12.02 -10.14 7.64
N VAL A 142 11.18 -10.61 8.57
CA VAL A 142 9.87 -11.19 8.24
C VAL A 142 8.89 -10.12 7.74
N LEU A 143 8.86 -8.93 8.33
CA LEU A 143 8.03 -7.83 7.82
C LEU A 143 8.43 -7.45 6.39
N LEU A 144 9.73 -7.33 6.11
CA LEU A 144 10.24 -7.05 4.76
C LEU A 144 9.83 -8.14 3.76
N TRP A 145 9.92 -9.41 4.16
CA TRP A 145 9.44 -10.52 3.35
C TRP A 145 7.93 -10.41 3.06
N LEU A 146 7.10 -10.13 4.06
CA LEU A 146 5.65 -9.94 3.86
C LEU A 146 5.34 -8.74 2.95
N LEU A 147 6.08 -7.64 3.07
CA LEU A 147 5.94 -6.45 2.22
C LEU A 147 6.35 -6.73 0.77
N ARG A 148 7.43 -7.51 0.56
CA ARG A 148 7.86 -7.98 -0.77
C ARG A 148 6.78 -8.85 -1.41
N GLU A 149 6.28 -9.84 -0.69
CA GLU A 149 5.31 -10.82 -1.21
C GLU A 149 3.94 -10.21 -1.53
N SER A 150 3.55 -9.18 -0.79
CA SER A 150 2.30 -8.44 -1.02
C SER A 150 2.40 -7.31 -2.04
N GLY A 151 3.62 -6.88 -2.38
CA GLY A 151 3.87 -5.71 -3.21
C GLY A 151 3.72 -4.37 -2.47
N CYS A 152 3.62 -4.37 -1.14
CA CYS A 152 3.57 -3.16 -0.32
C CYS A 152 4.96 -2.52 -0.11
N ILE A 153 6.04 -3.17 -0.56
CA ILE A 153 7.41 -2.65 -0.43
C ILE A 153 7.58 -1.26 -1.07
N HIS A 154 6.88 -1.00 -2.17
CA HIS A 154 6.89 0.29 -2.89
C HIS A 154 6.19 1.42 -2.12
N ASP A 155 5.39 1.09 -1.10
CA ASP A 155 4.81 2.09 -0.22
C ASP A 155 5.77 2.54 0.88
N CYS A 156 6.74 1.69 1.22
CA CYS A 156 7.68 1.94 2.31
C CYS A 156 9.06 2.42 1.82
N PHE A 157 9.46 2.01 0.62
CA PHE A 157 10.81 2.22 0.09
C PHE A 157 10.77 2.79 -1.33
N SER A 158 11.64 3.76 -1.61
CA SER A 158 11.91 4.24 -2.97
C SER A 158 12.60 3.18 -3.83
N ALA A 159 12.60 3.37 -5.15
CA ALA A 159 13.28 2.44 -6.06
C ALA A 159 14.78 2.25 -5.73
N LYS A 160 15.47 3.31 -5.30
CA LYS A 160 16.89 3.26 -4.90
C LYS A 160 17.06 2.49 -3.59
N GLU A 161 16.21 2.75 -2.61
CA GLU A 161 16.26 2.04 -1.32
C GLU A 161 15.91 0.57 -1.45
N GLN A 162 15.02 0.20 -2.38
CA GLN A 162 14.73 -1.20 -2.70
C GLN A 162 15.97 -1.94 -3.24
N GLN A 163 16.81 -1.27 -4.03
CA GLN A 163 18.08 -1.85 -4.49
C GLN A 163 19.04 -2.09 -3.31
N THR A 164 19.22 -1.09 -2.45
CA THR A 164 20.04 -1.22 -1.24
C THR A 164 19.52 -2.30 -0.30
N LEU A 165 18.19 -2.38 -0.11
CA LEU A 165 17.55 -3.43 0.67
C LEU A 165 17.83 -4.81 0.08
N GLN A 166 17.70 -4.97 -1.24
CA GLN A 166 17.98 -6.24 -1.92
C GLN A 166 19.44 -6.68 -1.72
N GLU A 167 20.39 -5.76 -1.88
CA GLU A 167 21.82 -6.02 -1.67
C GLU A 167 22.09 -6.44 -0.21
N ARG A 168 21.52 -5.72 0.76
CA ARG A 168 21.69 -6.01 2.18
C ARG A 168 21.04 -7.33 2.59
N MET A 169 19.83 -7.63 2.11
CA MET A 169 19.19 -8.92 2.39
C MET A 169 19.95 -10.08 1.75
N THR A 170 20.57 -9.86 0.58
CA THR A 170 21.40 -10.88 -0.08
C THR A 170 22.69 -11.14 0.70
N SER A 171 23.34 -10.10 1.24
CA SER A 171 24.52 -10.26 2.08
C SER A 171 24.20 -10.93 3.42
N LEU A 172 23.06 -10.60 4.04
CA LEU A 172 22.58 -11.27 5.25
C LEU A 172 22.25 -12.74 5.00
N ALA A 173 21.61 -13.05 3.88
CA ALA A 173 21.30 -14.43 3.48
C ALA A 173 22.56 -15.30 3.24
N ALA A 174 23.72 -14.69 2.96
CA ALA A 174 24.97 -15.42 2.83
C ALA A 174 25.56 -15.86 4.20
N GLY A 175 25.22 -15.13 5.28
CA GLY A 175 25.75 -15.37 6.63
C GLY A 175 24.75 -16.01 7.60
N ASP A 176 23.45 -15.79 7.41
CA ASP A 176 22.38 -16.28 8.29
C ASP A 176 21.42 -17.22 7.52
N GLU A 177 21.37 -18.48 7.97
CA GLU A 177 20.47 -19.50 7.44
C GLU A 177 18.99 -19.09 7.56
N PHE A 178 18.63 -18.36 8.61
CA PHE A 178 17.26 -17.88 8.82
C PHE A 178 16.84 -16.92 7.70
N CYS A 179 17.66 -15.90 7.44
CA CYS A 179 17.43 -14.93 6.37
C CYS A 179 17.46 -15.60 4.99
N ARG A 180 18.34 -16.57 4.77
CA ARG A 180 18.42 -17.32 3.52
C ARG A 180 17.11 -18.05 3.21
N LEU A 181 16.64 -18.87 4.15
CA LEU A 181 15.40 -19.65 4.00
C LEU A 181 14.18 -18.74 3.81
N LEU A 182 14.13 -17.63 4.56
CA LEU A 182 13.08 -16.63 4.44
C LEU A 182 13.07 -15.99 3.05
N TRP A 183 14.23 -15.58 2.56
CA TRP A 183 14.34 -14.86 1.29
C TRP A 183 14.05 -15.74 0.07
N GLU A 184 14.46 -17.01 0.11
CA GLU A 184 14.19 -18.04 -0.91
C GLU A 184 12.71 -18.46 -0.97
N THR A 185 11.95 -18.30 0.12
CA THR A 185 10.55 -18.71 0.17
C THR A 185 9.64 -17.67 -0.48
N GLU A 186 8.82 -18.11 -1.45
CA GLU A 186 7.80 -17.28 -2.09
C GLU A 186 6.38 -17.66 -1.63
N CYS A 187 5.52 -16.67 -1.39
CA CYS A 187 4.09 -16.86 -1.08
C CYS A 187 3.17 -16.57 -2.27
N HIS A 188 3.73 -16.19 -3.43
CA HIS A 188 2.97 -15.80 -4.60
C HIS A 188 1.97 -16.88 -5.07
N SER A 189 0.79 -16.41 -5.47
CA SER A 189 -0.15 -17.25 -6.22
C SER A 189 0.33 -17.36 -7.68
N PRO A 190 0.24 -18.54 -8.33
CA PRO A 190 0.60 -18.70 -9.75
C PRO A 190 -0.10 -17.70 -10.68
N TRP A 191 -1.30 -17.25 -10.29
CA TRP A 191 -2.08 -16.27 -11.04
C TRP A 191 -1.45 -14.86 -10.99
N GLN A 192 -0.82 -14.48 -9.88
CA GLN A 192 -0.12 -13.19 -9.75
C GLN A 192 1.16 -13.15 -10.59
N LEU A 193 1.93 -14.24 -10.60
CA LEU A 193 3.10 -14.41 -11.46
C LEU A 193 2.73 -14.34 -12.95
N PHE A 194 1.57 -14.90 -13.34
CA PHE A 194 1.07 -14.82 -14.71
C PHE A 194 0.71 -13.38 -15.13
N ALA A 195 0.01 -12.64 -14.26
CA ALA A 195 -0.33 -11.24 -14.51
C ALA A 195 0.92 -10.33 -14.60
N LEU A 196 1.93 -10.55 -13.74
CA LEU A 196 3.20 -9.81 -13.78
C LEU A 196 3.96 -10.03 -15.10
N ARG A 197 4.05 -11.28 -15.58
CA ARG A 197 4.69 -11.61 -16.86
C ARG A 197 3.96 -11.01 -18.06
N PHE A 198 2.63 -10.91 -18.00
CA PHE A 198 1.82 -10.26 -19.04
C PHE A 198 2.10 -8.76 -19.14
N LEU A 199 2.31 -8.09 -18.00
CA LEU A 199 2.56 -6.66 -17.93
C LEU A 199 3.99 -6.25 -18.27
N GLN A 200 4.99 -7.06 -17.89
CA GLN A 200 6.39 -6.86 -18.30
C GLN A 200 6.54 -6.88 -19.83
N LYS A 201 5.72 -7.68 -20.54
CA LYS A 201 5.66 -7.65 -22.01
C LYS A 201 5.08 -6.35 -22.57
N LYS A 202 4.30 -5.59 -21.81
CA LYS A 202 3.78 -4.27 -22.17
C LYS A 202 4.68 -3.16 -21.61
N HIS A 203 5.94 -3.14 -22.03
CA HIS A 203 6.93 -2.14 -21.58
C HIS A 203 6.49 -0.66 -21.76
N ASN A 204 5.58 -0.39 -22.71
CA ASN A 204 5.00 0.94 -22.94
C ASN A 204 4.05 1.44 -21.83
N LEU A 205 3.56 0.55 -20.96
CA LEU A 205 2.68 0.89 -19.83
C LEU A 205 3.41 1.77 -18.79
N PHE A 206 4.71 1.54 -18.63
CA PHE A 206 5.58 2.19 -17.65
C PHE A 206 6.19 3.50 -18.15
N ARG A 207 6.02 3.83 -19.43
CA ARG A 207 6.57 5.05 -20.05
C ARG A 207 5.61 6.24 -20.01
N ASN A 208 4.37 6.06 -19.57
CA ASN A 208 3.42 7.17 -19.44
C ASN A 208 3.59 7.85 -18.06
N PRO A 209 4.14 9.07 -17.98
CA PRO A 209 4.37 9.77 -16.72
C PRO A 209 3.07 10.15 -16.00
N TYR A 210 1.94 10.15 -16.72
CA TYR A 210 0.66 10.66 -16.25
C TYR A 210 -0.36 9.55 -15.96
N LEU A 211 -0.06 8.29 -16.31
CA LEU A 211 -0.91 7.10 -16.11
C LEU A 211 -2.41 7.31 -16.46
N GLU A 212 -2.73 8.27 -17.33
CA GLU A 212 -4.10 8.52 -17.76
C GLU A 212 -4.60 7.33 -18.58
N GLY A 213 -5.64 6.66 -18.09
CA GLY A 213 -6.33 5.59 -18.80
C GLY A 213 -5.68 4.21 -18.75
N VAL A 214 -4.76 3.95 -17.81
CA VAL A 214 -4.00 2.69 -17.79
C VAL A 214 -4.16 1.95 -16.47
N ASN A 215 -5.01 0.92 -16.48
CA ASN A 215 -5.09 -0.05 -15.39
C ASN A 215 -3.85 -0.96 -15.38
N LEU A 216 -3.11 -0.88 -14.28
CA LEU A 216 -2.46 -1.98 -13.55
C LEU A 216 -1.01 -2.37 -13.90
N VAL A 217 -0.13 -2.04 -12.96
CA VAL A 217 0.98 -2.86 -12.46
C VAL A 217 0.53 -3.32 -11.08
N PHE A 218 0.27 -4.62 -10.98
CA PHE A 218 -1.04 -5.15 -10.63
C PHE A 218 -1.47 -5.00 -9.15
N PRO A 219 -0.57 -4.98 -8.14
CA PRO A 219 -0.92 -4.56 -6.77
C PRO A 219 -0.59 -3.09 -6.47
N PHE A 220 0.63 -2.65 -6.77
CA PHE A 220 1.14 -1.32 -6.40
C PHE A 220 0.33 -0.16 -7.00
N LEU A 221 0.02 -0.21 -8.31
CA LEU A 221 -0.79 0.84 -8.94
C LEU A 221 -2.25 0.80 -8.49
N GLU A 222 -2.74 -0.34 -8.01
CA GLU A 222 -4.11 -0.45 -7.48
C GLU A 222 -4.24 0.18 -6.08
N ARG A 223 -3.13 0.28 -5.33
CA ARG A 223 -3.07 0.92 -4.01
C ARG A 223 -3.10 2.45 -4.10
N ARG A 224 -2.45 3.03 -5.12
CA ARG A 224 -2.38 4.49 -5.31
C ARG A 224 -3.16 4.93 -6.54
N LYS A 225 -4.28 5.60 -6.30
CA LYS A 225 -5.27 5.91 -7.34
C LYS A 225 -5.15 7.38 -7.75
N ALA A 226 -5.07 7.63 -9.06
CA ALA A 226 -5.20 8.98 -9.60
C ALA A 226 -6.69 9.33 -9.74
N ILE A 227 -7.09 10.52 -9.32
CA ILE A 227 -8.47 10.99 -9.43
C ILE A 227 -8.55 12.32 -10.17
N PHE A 228 -9.70 12.57 -10.77
CA PHE A 228 -10.04 13.86 -11.35
C PHE A 228 -11.28 14.42 -10.67
N ILE A 229 -11.15 15.61 -10.11
CA ILE A 229 -12.24 16.33 -9.45
C ILE A 229 -12.69 17.44 -10.38
N ASP A 230 -13.97 17.47 -10.71
CA ASP A 230 -14.54 18.52 -11.55
C ASP A 230 -14.69 19.83 -10.78
N PHE A 231 -14.26 20.91 -11.43
CA PHE A 231 -14.48 22.26 -10.94
C PHE A 231 -14.79 23.16 -12.14
N SER A 232 -16.01 23.68 -12.20
CA SER A 232 -16.45 24.64 -13.21
C SER A 232 -16.23 26.08 -12.75
N LEU A 233 -14.99 26.44 -12.42
CA LEU A 233 -14.65 27.80 -11.98
C LEU A 233 -14.00 28.60 -13.12
N LEU A 234 -14.83 29.34 -13.88
CA LEU A 234 -14.38 30.33 -14.85
C LEU A 234 -13.62 31.46 -14.14
N GLY A 235 -12.46 31.85 -14.68
CA GLY A 235 -11.69 33.01 -14.18
C GLY A 235 -10.79 32.75 -12.96
N THR A 236 -10.65 31.51 -12.50
CA THR A 236 -9.78 31.17 -11.37
C THR A 236 -8.34 30.88 -11.76
N ASP A 237 -7.40 31.24 -10.89
CA ASP A 237 -5.99 30.90 -11.03
C ASP A 237 -5.64 29.51 -10.46
N VAL A 238 -4.37 29.11 -10.56
CA VAL A 238 -3.89 27.78 -10.09
C VAL A 238 -3.96 27.66 -8.56
N ALA A 239 -3.72 28.75 -7.83
CA ALA A 239 -3.70 28.76 -6.37
C ALA A 239 -5.13 28.64 -5.80
N GLU A 240 -6.08 29.37 -6.38
CA GLU A 240 -7.50 29.32 -6.03
C GLU A 240 -8.09 27.93 -6.27
N ARG A 241 -7.77 27.30 -7.42
CA ARG A 241 -8.23 25.93 -7.73
C ARG A 241 -7.67 24.90 -6.75
N ARG A 242 -6.40 25.05 -6.35
CA ARG A 242 -5.79 24.20 -5.32
C ARG A 242 -6.49 24.39 -3.98
N ALA A 243 -6.70 25.63 -3.55
CA ALA A 243 -7.38 25.92 -2.30
C ALA A 243 -8.81 25.36 -2.27
N ALA A 244 -9.56 25.50 -3.38
CA ALA A 244 -10.89 24.92 -3.54
C ALA A 244 -10.87 23.39 -3.47
N THR A 245 -9.87 22.74 -4.09
CA THR A 245 -9.69 21.29 -4.04
C THR A 245 -9.39 20.82 -2.60
N VAL A 246 -8.54 21.53 -1.87
CA VAL A 246 -8.22 21.23 -0.47
C VAL A 246 -9.46 21.38 0.41
N ALA A 247 -10.26 22.44 0.22
CA ALA A 247 -11.50 22.65 0.94
C ALA A 247 -12.50 21.52 0.67
N PHE A 248 -12.73 21.18 -0.60
CA PHE A 248 -13.62 20.10 -1.00
C PHE A 248 -13.22 18.75 -0.39
N LEU A 249 -11.94 18.37 -0.47
CA LEU A 249 -11.46 17.11 0.12
C LEU A 249 -11.68 17.07 1.64
N ARG A 250 -11.48 18.20 2.34
CA ARG A 250 -11.74 18.30 3.79
C ARG A 250 -13.22 18.17 4.11
N GLU A 251 -14.11 18.78 3.31
CA GLU A 251 -15.56 18.62 3.43
C GLU A 251 -16.00 17.16 3.23
N GLN A 252 -15.32 16.42 2.33
CA GLN A 252 -15.52 14.98 2.15
C GLN A 252 -14.90 14.11 3.25
N GLY A 253 -14.30 14.71 4.28
CA GLY A 253 -13.76 14.01 5.46
C GLY A 253 -12.30 13.58 5.34
N HIS A 254 -11.58 14.04 4.31
CA HIS A 254 -10.16 13.74 4.13
C HIS A 254 -9.24 14.69 4.88
N ARG A 255 -8.13 14.16 5.41
CA ARG A 255 -7.03 14.99 5.94
C ARG A 255 -6.13 15.40 4.80
N VAL A 256 -5.95 16.71 4.63
CA VAL A 256 -5.14 17.27 3.54
C VAL A 256 -4.16 18.31 4.08
N GLU A 257 -2.89 18.11 3.77
CA GLU A 257 -1.77 18.98 4.12
C GLU A 257 -0.99 19.37 2.87
N GLU A 258 -0.55 20.62 2.79
CA GLU A 258 0.32 21.07 1.71
C GLU A 258 1.78 20.90 2.13
N VAL A 259 2.56 20.20 1.31
CA VAL A 259 3.97 19.90 1.60
C VAL A 259 4.85 20.45 0.49
N LYS A 260 5.80 21.31 0.85
CA LYS A 260 6.79 21.87 -0.08
C LYS A 260 7.92 20.85 -0.29
N SER A 261 8.15 20.46 -1.54
CA SER A 261 9.21 19.55 -1.95
C SER A 261 10.06 20.23 -3.03
N GLY A 262 11.09 20.95 -2.60
CA GLY A 262 11.92 21.78 -3.50
C GLY A 262 11.09 22.89 -4.13
N THR A 263 10.98 22.89 -5.45
CA THR A 263 10.19 23.86 -6.23
C THR A 263 8.73 23.45 -6.41
N GLU A 264 8.37 22.20 -6.11
CA GLU A 264 7.00 21.69 -6.23
C GLU A 264 6.25 21.77 -4.89
N THR A 265 4.95 22.04 -4.94
CA THR A 265 4.05 21.93 -3.78
C THR A 265 3.14 20.71 -3.96
N LEU A 266 3.38 19.68 -3.16
CA LEU A 266 2.60 18.45 -3.13
C LEU A 266 1.42 18.59 -2.17
N LEU A 267 0.39 17.78 -2.38
CA LEU A 267 -0.70 17.59 -1.43
C LEU A 267 -0.54 16.22 -0.79
N LYS A 268 -0.41 16.19 0.52
CA LYS A 268 -0.48 14.98 1.31
C LYS A 268 -1.93 14.76 1.70
N VAL A 269 -2.53 13.71 1.17
CA VAL A 269 -3.91 13.27 1.46
C VAL A 269 -3.81 11.98 2.26
N GLU A 270 -4.24 12.02 3.51
CA GLU A 270 -3.97 10.96 4.49
C GLU A 270 -2.46 10.65 4.57
N ASN A 271 -2.04 9.39 4.34
CA ASN A 271 -0.65 8.96 4.37
C ASN A 271 0.04 8.97 2.98
N THR A 272 -0.64 9.47 1.92
CA THR A 272 -0.14 9.43 0.53
C THR A 272 0.05 10.82 -0.06
N TYR A 273 1.10 11.00 -0.87
CA TYR A 273 1.42 12.27 -1.50
C TYR A 273 0.93 12.30 -2.95
N TYR A 274 0.39 13.45 -3.35
CA TYR A 274 -0.21 13.71 -4.64
C TYR A 274 0.36 14.97 -5.26
N ARG A 275 0.63 14.90 -6.57
CA ARG A 275 0.74 16.08 -7.43
C ARG A 275 -0.65 16.55 -7.80
N ILE A 276 -0.85 17.85 -7.73
CA ILE A 276 -2.08 18.51 -8.12
C ILE A 276 -1.79 19.48 -9.26
N PHE A 277 -2.55 19.36 -10.34
CA PHE A 277 -2.47 20.28 -11.47
C PHE A 277 -3.83 20.42 -12.17
N PRO A 278 -4.11 21.60 -12.76
CA PRO A 278 -5.31 21.79 -13.56
C PRO A 278 -5.35 20.82 -14.74
N GLY A 279 -6.54 20.32 -15.06
CA GLY A 279 -6.74 19.43 -16.19
C GLY A 279 -8.13 19.57 -16.80
N ALA A 280 -8.31 18.95 -17.95
CA ALA A 280 -9.62 18.79 -18.55
C ALA A 280 -9.79 17.34 -19.00
N ARG A 281 -10.93 16.74 -18.68
CA ARG A 281 -11.30 15.41 -19.14
C ARG A 281 -12.53 15.49 -20.03
N ARG A 282 -12.54 14.68 -21.09
CA ARG A 282 -13.73 14.53 -21.92
C ARG A 282 -14.63 13.49 -21.29
N VAL A 283 -15.77 13.93 -20.78
CA VAL A 283 -16.82 13.04 -20.26
C VAL A 283 -17.89 12.93 -21.33
N TYR A 284 -18.04 11.75 -21.92
CA TYR A 284 -18.80 11.52 -23.14
C TYR A 284 -18.37 12.47 -24.28
N LYS A 285 -19.15 13.53 -24.54
CA LYS A 285 -18.89 14.52 -25.58
C LYS A 285 -18.55 15.90 -25.04
N LEU A 286 -18.60 16.11 -23.72
CA LEU A 286 -18.41 17.41 -23.09
C LEU A 286 -17.01 17.50 -22.47
N PRO A 287 -16.25 18.58 -22.73
CA PRO A 287 -15.03 18.86 -21.99
C PRO A 287 -15.40 19.36 -20.59
N VAL A 288 -14.95 18.63 -19.58
CA VAL A 288 -15.10 19.01 -18.17
C VAL A 288 -13.75 19.51 -17.68
N GLN A 289 -13.71 20.74 -17.18
CA GLN A 289 -12.53 21.31 -16.53
C GLN A 289 -12.51 20.91 -15.05
N GLY A 290 -11.31 20.79 -14.51
CA GLY A 290 -11.12 20.39 -13.13
C GLY A 290 -9.66 20.26 -12.78
N VAL A 291 -9.39 19.35 -11.85
CA VAL A 291 -8.08 19.15 -11.25
C VAL A 291 -7.75 17.67 -11.25
N ASN A 292 -6.53 17.34 -11.68
CA ASN A 292 -5.97 16.01 -11.54
C ASN A 292 -5.18 15.92 -10.23
N LEU A 293 -5.46 14.88 -9.45
CA LEU A 293 -4.64 14.43 -8.33
C LEU A 293 -3.96 13.13 -8.73
N VAL A 294 -2.65 13.17 -8.92
CA VAL A 294 -1.85 12.02 -9.34
C VAL A 294 -0.89 11.63 -8.22
N PRO A 295 -0.88 10.37 -7.75
CA PRO A 295 0.01 9.95 -6.68
C PRO A 295 1.47 10.12 -7.08
N VAL A 296 2.29 10.57 -6.12
CA VAL A 296 3.74 10.65 -6.28
C VAL A 296 4.35 9.30 -5.98
N TYR A 297 5.26 8.87 -6.84
CA TYR A 297 6.05 7.66 -6.68
C TYR A 297 7.50 8.06 -6.38
N TRP A 298 8.14 7.36 -5.44
CA TRP A 298 9.48 7.64 -4.94
C TRP A 298 10.52 6.74 -5.59
#